data_AF-A0ABC8JVQ2-F1
#
_entry.id   AF-A0ABC8JVQ2-F1
#
_cell.length_a   1.000
_cell.length_b   1.000
_cell.length_c   1.000
_cell.angle_alpha   90.00
_cell.angle_beta   90.00
_cell.angle_gamma   90.00
#
_symmetry.space_group_name_H-M   'P 1'
#
loop_
_entity.id
_entity.type
_entity.pdbx_description
1 polymer ?
#
loop_
_entity_poly.entity_id
_entity_poly.type
_entity_poly.pdbx_seq_one_letter_code
_entity_poly.pdbx_strand_id
1 'polypeptide(L)'
;MKLCSVSFIFGLIALQLLPLFTLVNCQQAMDSCNSTLPLKDLDFDSSLLQCVEVWRFQNYILRYARTVENTWTFILSAPDSSAYVGIGFSTNGRMVGSSAIVGWITSDSKSGSAKQYLLGGQSPGEVIPDQGELKIVNGSLKIESVSSRLYLSFQLTAELPRERLLYAMGPKGFFPSSPDFRLREHHNTQRVANPNPNSVNPTRVSLCIYSDSGPATFGPTMSPGPASPPPSPSSAYGLSPSLLFFCMSLVALKFY
;
A
#
# COMPACT_ATOMS: atom_id res chain seq x y z
N MET A 1 58.70 -55.60 -16.65
CA MET A 1 58.24 -54.39 -17.36
C MET A 1 56.78 -54.55 -17.73
N LYS A 2 55.95 -53.55 -17.39
CA LYS A 2 54.56 -53.27 -17.84
C LYS A 2 53.45 -54.24 -17.42
N LEU A 3 52.27 -53.82 -17.00
CA LEU A 3 51.76 -52.66 -16.25
C LEU A 3 50.33 -53.08 -15.90
N CYS A 4 49.98 -52.97 -14.61
CA CYS A 4 48.73 -53.43 -14.04
C CYS A 4 47.52 -52.58 -14.47
N SER A 5 46.39 -53.28 -14.67
CA SER A 5 45.04 -52.91 -14.25
C SER A 5 44.79 -51.44 -13.86
N VAL A 6 44.30 -50.63 -14.81
CA VAL A 6 43.61 -49.37 -14.52
C VAL A 6 42.49 -49.20 -15.54
N SER A 7 41.31 -49.77 -15.28
CA SER A 7 40.12 -49.39 -16.07
C SER A 7 38.76 -49.59 -15.39
N PHE A 8 38.68 -49.68 -14.05
CA PHE A 8 37.40 -49.89 -13.37
C PHE A 8 37.06 -48.93 -12.22
N ILE A 9 37.77 -47.81 -12.06
CA ILE A 9 37.45 -46.80 -11.03
C ILE A 9 37.09 -45.41 -11.59
N PHE A 10 37.09 -45.22 -12.92
CA PHE A 10 36.66 -43.94 -13.51
C PHE A 10 35.15 -43.84 -13.81
N GLY A 11 34.37 -44.90 -13.58
CA GLY A 11 32.92 -44.90 -13.84
C GLY A 11 32.05 -44.42 -12.66
N LEU A 12 32.60 -44.31 -11.44
CA LEU A 12 31.80 -44.05 -10.23
C LEU A 12 32.03 -42.67 -9.60
N ILE A 13 32.98 -41.87 -10.09
CA ILE A 13 33.29 -40.53 -9.54
C ILE A 13 32.62 -39.40 -10.35
N ALA A 14 31.98 -39.70 -11.48
CA ALA A 14 31.30 -38.71 -12.31
C ALA A 14 29.84 -38.42 -11.89
N LEU A 15 29.31 -39.09 -10.86
CA LEU A 15 27.90 -39.00 -10.46
C LEU A 15 27.68 -38.48 -9.02
N GLN A 16 28.57 -37.61 -8.51
CA GLN A 16 28.41 -37.00 -7.18
C GLN A 16 28.58 -35.47 -7.15
N LEU A 17 28.57 -34.79 -8.29
CA LEU A 17 28.55 -33.32 -8.37
C LEU A 17 27.39 -32.83 -9.23
N LEU A 18 26.16 -33.27 -8.92
CA LEU A 18 25.01 -32.41 -9.15
C LEU A 18 24.97 -31.41 -8.00
N PRO A 19 25.26 -30.11 -8.22
CA PRO A 19 24.87 -29.12 -7.24
C PRO A 19 23.36 -29.25 -7.07
N LEU A 20 22.94 -29.57 -5.85
CA LEU A 20 21.57 -29.41 -5.39
C LEU A 20 21.28 -27.91 -5.52
N PHE A 21 20.84 -27.47 -6.71
CA PHE A 21 20.14 -26.23 -6.84
C PHE A 21 18.85 -26.43 -6.04
N THR A 22 18.91 -26.07 -4.77
CA THR A 22 17.71 -25.74 -4.03
C THR A 22 17.10 -24.60 -4.81
N LEU A 23 16.10 -24.92 -5.63
CA LEU A 23 15.11 -23.95 -6.06
C LEU A 23 14.49 -23.45 -4.77
N VAL A 24 15.10 -22.38 -4.22
CA VAL A 24 14.41 -21.51 -3.29
C VAL A 24 13.26 -20.97 -4.12
N ASN A 25 12.12 -21.64 -4.01
CA ASN A 25 10.86 -21.10 -4.46
C ASN A 25 10.68 -19.89 -3.56
N CYS A 26 11.20 -18.73 -3.98
CA CYS A 26 10.84 -17.46 -3.41
C CYS A 26 9.37 -17.30 -3.85
N GLN A 27 8.46 -17.97 -3.13
CA GLN A 27 7.06 -17.61 -3.13
C GLN A 27 7.05 -16.21 -2.56
N GLN A 28 7.28 -15.23 -3.44
CA GLN A 28 6.88 -13.87 -3.19
C GLN A 28 5.40 -14.00 -2.86
N ALA A 29 5.06 -13.88 -1.58
CA ALA A 29 3.68 -13.83 -1.15
C ALA A 29 3.10 -12.61 -1.86
N MET A 30 2.41 -12.86 -2.97
CA MET A 30 1.68 -11.82 -3.67
C MET A 30 0.56 -11.42 -2.71
N ASP A 31 0.70 -10.24 -2.11
CA ASP A 31 -0.37 -9.65 -1.30
C ASP A 31 -1.64 -9.61 -2.14
N SER A 32 -2.75 -9.94 -1.50
CA SER A 32 -4.10 -10.07 -2.06
C SER A 32 -5.10 -9.73 -0.97
N CYS A 33 -6.37 -9.52 -1.32
CA CYS A 33 -7.40 -9.30 -0.31
C CYS A 33 -7.62 -10.48 0.65
N ASN A 34 -7.06 -11.65 0.35
CA ASN A 34 -7.15 -12.84 1.19
C ASN A 34 -5.90 -13.08 2.05
N SER A 35 -4.83 -12.30 1.88
CA SER A 35 -3.61 -12.45 2.68
C SER A 35 -3.63 -11.55 3.92
N THR A 36 -3.03 -12.04 5.00
CA THR A 36 -2.79 -11.25 6.21
C THR A 36 -1.88 -10.08 5.88
N LEU A 37 -2.26 -8.89 6.34
CA LEU A 37 -1.48 -7.68 6.15
C LEU A 37 -0.17 -7.77 6.95
N PRO A 38 1.02 -7.60 6.32
CA PRO A 38 2.30 -7.84 6.99
C PRO A 38 2.81 -6.63 7.80
N LEU A 39 1.95 -5.63 8.05
CA LEU A 39 2.29 -4.42 8.81
C LEU A 39 2.11 -4.68 10.31
N LYS A 40 3.12 -4.37 11.11
CA LYS A 40 3.15 -4.63 12.56
C LYS A 40 2.70 -3.43 13.41
N ASP A 41 2.93 -2.22 12.90
CA ASP A 41 2.70 -0.96 13.62
C ASP A 41 1.55 -0.19 12.96
N LEU A 42 0.34 -0.74 13.05
CA LEU A 42 -0.87 -0.02 12.66
C LEU A 42 -1.59 0.44 13.92
N ASP A 43 -1.85 1.74 14.02
CA ASP A 43 -2.61 2.34 15.12
C ASP A 43 -4.13 2.02 15.05
N PHE A 44 -4.53 1.02 14.25
CA PHE A 44 -5.92 0.67 14.00
C PHE A 44 -6.10 -0.82 13.71
N ASP A 45 -7.31 -1.32 14.00
CA ASP A 45 -7.69 -2.70 13.72
C ASP A 45 -7.85 -2.92 12.20
N SER A 46 -6.88 -3.64 11.62
CA SER A 46 -6.85 -3.96 10.20
C SER A 46 -7.92 -4.96 9.75
N SER A 47 -8.58 -5.66 10.68
CA SER A 47 -9.64 -6.65 10.37
C SER A 47 -10.92 -6.01 9.83
N LEU A 48 -11.13 -4.73 10.12
CA LEU A 48 -12.30 -3.96 9.69
C LEU A 48 -12.14 -3.31 8.30
N LEU A 49 -10.95 -3.45 7.69
CA LEU A 49 -10.69 -2.87 6.38
C LEU A 49 -11.41 -3.64 5.28
N GLN A 50 -12.24 -2.95 4.53
CA GLN A 50 -12.67 -3.40 3.21
C GLN A 50 -11.44 -3.48 2.30
N CYS A 51 -11.38 -4.49 1.43
CA CYS A 51 -10.27 -4.68 0.52
C CYS A 51 -10.76 -4.82 -0.92
N VAL A 52 -10.12 -4.10 -1.84
CA VAL A 52 -10.41 -4.14 -3.27
C VAL A 52 -9.12 -4.11 -4.11
N GLU A 53 -9.06 -4.93 -5.15
CA GLU A 53 -8.02 -4.90 -6.18
C GLU A 53 -8.34 -3.80 -7.20
N VAL A 54 -7.74 -2.62 -7.02
CA VAL A 54 -8.15 -1.39 -7.73
C VAL A 54 -7.41 -1.15 -9.05
N TRP A 55 -6.21 -1.72 -9.23
CA TRP A 55 -5.47 -1.66 -10.50
C TRP A 55 -4.77 -2.99 -10.79
N ARG A 56 -5.54 -3.95 -11.30
CA ARG A 56 -5.09 -5.35 -11.46
C ARG A 56 -3.82 -5.50 -12.29
N PHE A 57 -3.70 -4.78 -13.41
CA PHE A 57 -2.52 -4.85 -14.28
C PHE A 57 -1.23 -4.34 -13.63
N GLN A 58 -1.34 -3.48 -12.62
CA GLN A 58 -0.21 -3.01 -11.81
C GLN A 58 -0.19 -3.60 -10.40
N ASN A 59 -1.08 -4.56 -10.13
CA ASN A 59 -1.22 -5.25 -8.86
C ASN A 59 -1.44 -4.31 -7.65
N TYR A 60 -2.23 -3.25 -7.83
CA TYR A 60 -2.58 -2.35 -6.72
C TYR A 60 -3.78 -2.90 -5.95
N ILE A 61 -3.68 -2.83 -4.63
CA ILE A 61 -4.74 -3.22 -3.71
C ILE A 61 -4.99 -2.05 -2.78
N LEU A 62 -6.25 -1.67 -2.64
CA LEU A 62 -6.69 -0.68 -1.68
C LEU A 62 -7.39 -1.38 -0.53
N ARG A 63 -6.96 -1.08 0.69
CA ARG A 63 -7.68 -1.41 1.90
C ARG A 63 -8.14 -0.15 2.58
N TYR A 64 -9.40 -0.09 3.00
CA TYR A 64 -9.93 1.10 3.65
C TYR A 64 -11.08 0.80 4.61
N ALA A 65 -11.25 1.69 5.59
CA ALA A 65 -12.41 1.68 6.48
C ALA A 65 -12.72 3.10 6.92
N ARG A 66 -13.97 3.30 7.36
CA ARG A 66 -14.41 4.53 8.02
C ARG A 66 -14.67 4.23 9.49
N THR A 67 -14.15 5.06 10.36
CA THR A 67 -14.46 5.04 11.80
C THR A 67 -15.64 5.96 12.12
N VAL A 68 -16.17 5.88 13.34
CA VAL A 68 -17.34 6.67 13.76
C VAL A 68 -17.11 8.18 13.77
N GLU A 69 -15.86 8.65 13.80
CA GLU A 69 -15.50 10.08 13.86
C GLU A 69 -15.22 10.69 12.48
N ASN A 70 -15.73 10.10 11.39
CA ASN A 70 -15.42 10.52 10.01
C ASN A 70 -13.94 10.43 9.65
N THR A 71 -13.18 9.62 10.39
CA THR A 71 -11.79 9.30 10.06
C THR A 71 -11.77 8.08 9.17
N TRP A 72 -11.24 8.26 7.97
CA TRP A 72 -11.05 7.22 6.96
C TRP A 72 -9.62 6.76 6.98
N THR A 73 -9.43 5.46 7.07
CA THR A 73 -8.11 4.83 7.03
C THR A 73 -7.89 4.23 5.66
N PHE A 74 -6.72 4.44 5.08
CA PHE A 74 -6.34 3.91 3.78
C PHE A 74 -5.00 3.19 3.87
N ILE A 75 -4.90 2.07 3.15
CA ILE A 75 -3.64 1.38 2.85
C ILE A 75 -3.66 1.03 1.37
N LEU A 76 -2.85 1.72 0.58
CA LEU A 76 -2.58 1.37 -0.79
C LEU A 76 -1.34 0.48 -0.83
N SER A 77 -1.49 -0.76 -1.29
CA SER A 77 -0.35 -1.65 -1.53
C SER A 77 -0.07 -1.83 -3.02
N ALA A 78 1.20 -1.80 -3.38
CA ALA A 78 1.68 -1.90 -4.76
C ALA A 78 3.04 -2.62 -4.82
N PRO A 79 3.42 -3.24 -5.95
CA PRO A 79 4.77 -3.76 -6.13
C PRO A 79 5.83 -2.67 -5.96
N ASP A 80 6.92 -2.98 -5.25
CA ASP A 80 8.08 -2.12 -5.15
C ASP A 80 8.89 -2.18 -6.45
N SER A 81 8.51 -1.32 -7.39
CA SER A 81 9.15 -1.20 -8.71
C SER A 81 10.25 -0.14 -8.73
N SER A 82 10.69 0.35 -7.56
CA SER A 82 11.57 1.51 -7.42
C SER A 82 11.01 2.76 -8.12
N ALA A 83 9.71 2.97 -7.98
CA ALA A 83 8.98 4.14 -8.47
C ALA A 83 8.15 4.74 -7.35
N TYR A 84 7.75 6.01 -7.48
CA TYR A 84 6.71 6.54 -6.60
C TYR A 84 5.36 5.88 -6.92
N VAL A 85 4.49 5.80 -5.93
CA VAL A 85 3.10 5.34 -6.06
C VAL A 85 2.17 6.40 -5.51
N GLY A 86 0.99 6.55 -6.11
CA GLY A 86 0.06 7.60 -5.74
C GLY A 86 -1.40 7.19 -5.79
N ILE A 87 -2.19 7.82 -4.93
CA ILE A 87 -3.64 7.78 -4.91
C ILE A 87 -4.19 9.21 -4.96
N GLY A 88 -5.09 9.47 -5.91
CA GLY A 88 -5.78 10.74 -6.08
C GLY A 88 -7.24 10.64 -5.68
N PHE A 89 -7.78 11.76 -5.20
CA PHE A 89 -9.15 11.94 -4.75
C PHE A 89 -9.81 13.00 -5.62
N SER A 90 -10.71 12.57 -6.50
CA SER A 90 -11.30 13.36 -7.56
C SER A 90 -12.82 13.43 -7.47
N THR A 91 -13.40 14.57 -7.81
CA THR A 91 -14.86 14.71 -7.94
C THR A 91 -15.34 14.19 -9.29
N ASN A 92 -14.56 14.41 -10.34
CA ASN A 92 -14.95 14.15 -11.73
C ASN A 92 -14.14 13.00 -12.37
N GLY A 93 -13.24 12.35 -11.63
CA GLY A 93 -12.40 11.27 -12.13
C GLY A 93 -11.25 11.78 -13.02
N ARG A 94 -10.98 13.09 -13.00
CA ARG A 94 -9.87 13.70 -13.73
C ARG A 94 -8.76 14.08 -12.77
N MET A 95 -7.52 13.99 -13.23
CA MET A 95 -6.35 14.44 -12.48
C MET A 95 -6.47 15.92 -12.09
N VAL A 96 -6.73 16.78 -13.08
CA VAL A 96 -6.82 18.23 -12.88
C VAL A 96 -7.97 18.59 -11.93
N GLY A 97 -7.66 19.37 -10.90
CA GLY A 97 -8.58 19.77 -9.84
C GLY A 97 -8.71 18.75 -8.69
N SER A 98 -7.88 17.70 -8.68
CA SER A 98 -7.89 16.69 -7.61
C SER A 98 -6.80 16.96 -6.57
N SER A 99 -6.89 16.28 -5.43
CA SER A 99 -5.80 16.18 -4.46
C SER A 99 -5.28 14.75 -4.44
N ALA A 100 -3.99 14.56 -4.18
CA ALA A 100 -3.38 13.24 -4.17
C ALA A 100 -2.43 13.05 -2.99
N ILE A 101 -2.21 11.81 -2.62
CA ILE A 101 -1.12 11.40 -1.73
C ILE A 101 -0.18 10.53 -2.55
N VAL A 102 1.10 10.86 -2.51
CA VAL A 102 2.15 10.18 -3.25
C VAL A 102 3.24 9.78 -2.29
N GLY A 103 3.67 8.52 -2.37
CA GLY A 103 4.73 7.96 -1.54
C GLY A 103 5.81 7.29 -2.38
N TRP A 104 7.03 7.32 -1.88
CA TRP A 104 8.20 6.70 -2.50
C TRP A 104 9.20 6.25 -1.44
N ILE A 105 10.02 5.27 -1.81
CA ILE A 105 11.19 4.84 -1.03
C ILE A 105 12.37 4.90 -1.98
N THR A 106 13.37 5.69 -1.62
CA THR A 106 14.59 5.83 -2.43
C THR A 106 15.58 4.74 -2.04
N SER A 107 16.44 4.32 -2.96
CA SER A 107 17.40 3.23 -2.71
C SER A 107 18.48 3.59 -1.67
N ASP A 108 18.71 4.89 -1.47
CA ASP A 108 19.69 5.45 -0.53
C ASP A 108 19.10 5.68 0.88
N SER A 109 17.77 5.70 1.04
CA SER A 109 17.11 5.84 2.33
C SER A 109 16.45 4.54 2.76
N LYS A 110 16.66 4.15 4.03
CA LYS A 110 15.87 3.06 4.64
C LYS A 110 14.44 3.50 4.99
N SER A 111 14.21 4.81 5.01
CA SER A 111 12.93 5.43 5.38
C SER A 111 12.27 6.03 4.14
N GLY A 112 11.01 5.65 3.91
CA GLY A 112 10.20 6.21 2.85
C GLY A 112 9.74 7.63 3.13
N SER A 113 9.31 8.33 2.08
CA SER A 113 8.70 9.65 2.15
C SER A 113 7.36 9.64 1.45
N ALA A 114 6.39 10.37 1.99
CA ALA A 114 5.11 10.59 1.34
C ALA A 114 4.62 12.01 1.57
N LYS A 115 3.89 12.54 0.59
CA LYS A 115 3.39 13.93 0.58
C LYS A 115 2.01 14.01 -0.06
N GLN A 116 1.25 15.03 0.35
CA GLN A 116 0.07 15.47 -0.38
C GLN A 116 0.49 16.31 -1.60
N TYR A 117 -0.31 16.28 -2.67
CA TYR A 117 -0.17 17.13 -3.84
C TYR A 117 -1.53 17.70 -4.28
N LEU A 118 -1.52 18.98 -4.68
CA LEU A 118 -2.59 19.58 -5.47
C LEU A 118 -2.31 19.30 -6.95
N LEU A 119 -3.27 18.69 -7.64
CA LEU A 119 -3.17 18.37 -9.06
C LEU A 119 -3.83 19.49 -9.88
N GLY A 120 -3.19 20.66 -9.94
CA GLY A 120 -3.71 21.86 -10.60
C GLY A 120 -3.67 21.82 -12.13
N GLY A 121 -2.83 20.96 -12.70
CA GLY A 121 -2.66 20.79 -14.14
C GLY A 121 -1.96 19.47 -14.48
N GLN A 122 -1.62 19.28 -15.75
CA GLN A 122 -0.91 18.07 -16.23
C GLN A 122 0.61 18.27 -16.31
N SER A 123 1.08 19.51 -16.22
CA SER A 123 2.50 19.83 -16.23
C SER A 123 3.10 19.63 -14.83
N PRO A 124 4.37 19.19 -14.70
CA PRO A 124 5.02 19.05 -13.39
C PRO A 124 5.00 20.31 -12.53
N GLY A 125 4.99 21.50 -13.14
CA GLY A 125 4.92 22.79 -12.44
C GLY A 125 3.54 23.13 -11.87
N GLU A 126 2.49 22.40 -12.28
CA GLU A 126 1.11 22.58 -11.82
C GLU A 126 0.69 21.45 -10.86
N VAL A 127 1.62 20.56 -10.51
CA VAL A 127 1.48 19.52 -9.50
C VAL A 127 2.23 19.98 -8.26
N ILE A 128 1.50 20.56 -7.30
CA ILE A 128 2.10 21.35 -6.23
C ILE A 128 2.21 20.49 -4.96
N PRO A 129 3.42 20.23 -4.44
CA PRO A 129 3.62 19.46 -3.21
C PRO A 129 3.09 20.20 -1.99
N ASP A 130 2.72 19.43 -0.97
CA ASP A 130 2.26 19.90 0.34
C ASP A 130 0.99 20.80 0.29
N GLN A 131 0.29 20.78 -0.84
CA GLN A 131 -0.98 21.46 -1.06
C GLN A 131 -2.08 20.46 -1.40
N GLY A 132 -3.34 20.90 -1.34
CA GLY A 132 -4.52 20.09 -1.60
C GLY A 132 -5.59 20.26 -0.53
N GLU A 133 -6.73 19.62 -0.75
CA GLU A 133 -7.90 19.75 0.12
C GLU A 133 -8.01 18.62 1.17
N LEU A 134 -7.15 17.60 1.10
CA LEU A 134 -7.21 16.46 2.02
C LEU A 134 -6.77 16.88 3.43
N LYS A 135 -7.61 16.57 4.41
CA LYS A 135 -7.32 16.77 5.83
C LYS A 135 -6.68 15.50 6.38
N ILE A 136 -5.35 15.41 6.25
CA ILE A 136 -4.57 14.26 6.72
C ILE A 136 -4.45 14.32 8.24
N VAL A 137 -4.75 13.22 8.93
CA VAL A 137 -4.53 13.10 10.38
C VAL A 137 -3.03 13.16 10.66
N ASN A 138 -2.61 14.03 11.57
CA ASN A 138 -1.19 14.25 11.85
C ASN A 138 -0.49 12.95 12.27
N GLY A 139 0.70 12.69 11.71
CA GLY A 139 1.48 11.49 11.97
C GLY A 139 0.98 10.20 11.28
N SER A 140 -0.18 10.22 10.63
CA SER A 140 -0.74 9.00 10.01
C SER A 140 -0.13 8.64 8.64
N LEU A 141 0.45 9.62 7.94
CA LEU A 141 0.99 9.43 6.59
C LEU A 141 2.35 8.72 6.64
N LYS A 142 2.39 7.47 6.18
CA LYS A 142 3.58 6.61 6.21
C LYS A 142 3.68 5.79 4.92
N ILE A 143 4.90 5.44 4.53
CA ILE A 143 5.14 4.45 3.49
C ILE A 143 6.27 3.49 3.92
N GLU A 144 6.03 2.20 3.71
CA GLU A 144 6.95 1.12 4.09
C GLU A 144 7.09 0.11 2.96
N SER A 145 8.29 -0.46 2.78
CA SER A 145 8.52 -1.60 1.89
C SER A 145 8.62 -2.87 2.72
N VAL A 146 7.73 -3.84 2.46
CA VAL A 146 7.73 -5.14 3.10
C VAL A 146 7.61 -6.21 2.02
N SER A 147 8.58 -7.12 1.97
CA SER A 147 8.58 -8.23 1.01
C SER A 147 8.41 -7.81 -0.45
N SER A 148 9.14 -6.76 -0.89
CA SER A 148 9.07 -6.18 -2.25
C SER A 148 7.72 -5.57 -2.62
N ARG A 149 6.94 -5.13 -1.64
CA ARG A 149 5.71 -4.37 -1.83
C ARG A 149 5.74 -3.11 -0.97
N LEU A 150 5.32 -2.01 -1.58
CA LEU A 150 5.10 -0.74 -0.91
C LEU A 150 3.72 -0.74 -0.26
N TYR A 151 3.62 -0.21 0.94
CA TYR A 151 2.39 0.04 1.66
C TYR A 151 2.34 1.52 2.03
N LEU A 152 1.54 2.29 1.29
CA LEU A 152 1.27 3.70 1.58
C LEU A 152 0.03 3.77 2.47
N SER A 153 0.22 4.10 3.74
CA SER A 153 -0.84 4.21 4.74
C SER A 153 -1.05 5.65 5.18
N PHE A 154 -2.30 6.04 5.38
CA PHE A 154 -2.67 7.37 5.86
C PHE A 154 -4.12 7.38 6.37
N GLN A 155 -4.45 8.40 7.14
CA GLN A 155 -5.83 8.67 7.57
C GLN A 155 -6.28 10.06 7.13
N LEU A 156 -7.55 10.17 6.75
CA LEU A 156 -8.20 11.41 6.34
C LEU A 156 -9.43 11.70 7.21
N THR A 157 -9.63 12.95 7.61
CA THR A 157 -10.87 13.40 8.26
C THR A 157 -11.81 14.01 7.22
N ALA A 158 -12.91 13.33 6.91
CA ALA A 158 -13.92 13.79 5.95
C ALA A 158 -15.24 13.01 6.08
N GLU A 159 -16.38 13.66 5.82
CA GLU A 159 -17.66 12.94 5.71
C GLU A 159 -17.63 11.90 4.58
N LEU A 160 -17.03 12.26 3.44
CA LEU A 160 -16.70 11.37 2.34
C LEU A 160 -15.39 11.87 1.68
N PRO A 161 -14.31 11.06 1.63
CA PRO A 161 -13.01 11.51 1.16
C PRO A 161 -13.01 11.97 -0.30
N ARG A 162 -13.68 11.20 -1.20
CA ARG A 162 -14.27 11.55 -2.52
C ARG A 162 -14.83 10.28 -3.16
N GLU A 163 -15.70 10.43 -4.17
CA GLU A 163 -16.32 9.31 -4.89
C GLU A 163 -15.39 8.62 -5.90
N ARG A 164 -14.44 9.35 -6.50
CA ARG A 164 -13.59 8.83 -7.57
C ARG A 164 -12.13 8.84 -7.17
N LEU A 165 -11.59 7.64 -7.03
CA LEU A 165 -10.16 7.45 -6.79
C LEU A 165 -9.38 7.34 -8.08
N LEU A 166 -8.18 7.91 -8.07
CA LEU A 166 -7.19 7.83 -9.14
C LEU A 166 -5.96 7.08 -8.61
N TYR A 167 -5.25 6.37 -9.48
CA TYR A 167 -4.02 5.67 -9.12
C TYR A 167 -2.92 6.02 -10.11
N ALA A 168 -1.69 6.12 -9.61
CA ALA A 168 -0.53 6.47 -10.43
C ALA A 168 0.72 5.72 -9.97
N MET A 169 1.57 5.38 -10.94
CA MET A 169 2.91 4.84 -10.73
C MET A 169 3.91 5.72 -11.47
N GLY A 170 4.97 6.16 -10.80
CA GLY A 170 6.03 6.96 -11.39
C GLY A 170 6.96 6.18 -12.32
N PRO A 171 7.89 6.90 -12.98
CA PRO A 171 8.96 6.26 -13.70
C PRO A 171 10.00 5.70 -12.73
N LYS A 172 10.47 4.48 -13.02
CA LYS A 172 11.47 3.79 -12.22
C LYS A 172 12.74 4.61 -12.04
N GLY A 173 13.22 4.71 -10.80
CA GLY A 173 14.46 5.40 -10.43
C GLY A 173 14.35 6.93 -10.37
N PHE A 174 13.17 7.50 -10.64
CA PHE A 174 12.94 8.94 -10.56
C PHE A 174 12.02 9.26 -9.38
N PHE A 175 12.64 9.68 -8.28
CA PHE A 175 11.95 10.01 -7.05
C PHE A 175 11.89 11.52 -6.84
N PRO A 176 10.80 12.04 -6.24
CA PRO A 176 10.75 13.41 -5.79
C PRO A 176 11.82 13.68 -4.74
N SER A 177 12.52 14.81 -4.87
CA SER A 177 13.60 15.20 -3.96
C SER A 177 13.55 16.68 -3.60
N SER A 178 14.18 17.02 -2.48
CA SER A 178 14.33 18.41 -2.03
C SER A 178 15.08 19.27 -3.06
N PRO A 179 14.73 20.56 -3.21
CA PRO A 179 13.70 21.29 -2.45
C PRO A 179 12.29 21.20 -3.03
N ASP A 180 12.15 20.89 -4.32
CA ASP A 180 10.90 21.14 -5.05
C ASP A 180 9.92 19.96 -5.01
N PHE A 181 10.38 18.74 -4.71
CA PHE A 181 9.58 17.51 -4.68
C PHE A 181 8.68 17.31 -5.92
N ARG A 182 9.12 17.79 -7.08
CA ARG A 182 8.33 17.69 -8.31
C ARG A 182 8.14 16.25 -8.75
N LEU A 183 6.92 15.91 -9.15
CA LEU A 183 6.62 14.62 -9.74
C LEU A 183 6.98 14.63 -11.23
N ARG A 184 7.64 13.56 -11.67
CA ARG A 184 7.73 13.22 -13.09
C ARG A 184 6.37 12.70 -13.57
N GLU A 185 6.15 12.67 -14.87
CA GLU A 185 4.93 12.08 -15.43
C GLU A 185 4.84 10.59 -15.06
N HIS A 186 3.66 10.16 -14.62
CA HIS A 186 3.40 8.77 -14.29
C HIS A 186 3.34 7.89 -15.54
N HIS A 187 3.60 6.59 -15.40
CA HIS A 187 3.44 5.65 -16.50
C HIS A 187 1.99 5.64 -17.00
N ASN A 188 1.82 5.78 -18.31
CA ASN A 188 0.57 5.53 -18.99
C ASN A 188 0.56 4.07 -19.45
N THR A 189 -0.19 3.21 -18.78
CA THR A 189 -0.23 1.77 -19.11
C THR A 189 -1.31 1.50 -20.15
N GLN A 190 -1.02 1.79 -21.42
CA GLN A 190 -1.55 1.04 -22.55
C GLN A 190 -0.41 0.76 -23.52
N ARG A 191 0.37 -0.29 -23.25
CA ARG A 191 1.13 -0.96 -24.31
C ARG A 191 0.24 -2.02 -24.95
N VAL A 192 -0.67 -1.60 -25.82
CA VAL A 192 -1.04 -2.47 -26.94
C VAL A 192 0.11 -2.35 -27.91
N ALA A 193 0.93 -3.38 -28.02
CA ALA A 193 1.90 -3.46 -29.12
C ALA A 193 1.10 -3.47 -30.43
N ASN A 194 1.17 -2.39 -31.21
CA ASN A 194 0.74 -2.44 -32.60
C ASN A 194 1.69 -3.41 -33.33
N PRO A 195 1.23 -4.53 -33.91
CA PRO A 195 2.10 -5.50 -34.58
C PRO A 195 2.67 -5.01 -35.91
N ASN A 196 2.35 -3.79 -36.36
CA ASN A 196 2.71 -3.35 -37.71
C ASN A 196 3.89 -2.34 -37.70
N PRO A 197 5.09 -2.73 -38.16
CA PRO A 197 6.27 -1.87 -38.19
C PRO A 197 6.24 -0.76 -39.25
N ASN A 198 5.18 -0.64 -40.06
CA ASN A 198 5.16 0.26 -41.22
C ASN A 198 4.15 1.42 -41.15
N SER A 199 3.59 1.77 -39.98
CA SER A 199 2.73 2.95 -39.88
C SER A 199 3.54 4.23 -39.66
N VAL A 200 3.86 4.92 -40.75
CA VAL A 200 4.35 6.30 -40.73
C VAL A 200 3.16 7.22 -40.44
N ASN A 201 3.05 7.72 -39.19
CA ASN A 201 2.30 8.94 -38.94
C ASN A 201 2.87 9.70 -37.72
N PRO A 202 3.40 10.93 -37.89
CA PRO A 202 3.92 11.73 -36.81
C PRO A 202 2.77 12.49 -36.16
N THR A 203 2.12 11.89 -35.16
CA THR A 203 1.13 12.59 -34.34
C THR A 203 1.54 12.54 -32.88
N ARG A 204 2.24 13.60 -32.44
CA ARG A 204 2.22 14.03 -31.04
C ARG A 204 0.75 14.34 -30.69
N VAL A 205 0.12 13.50 -29.89
CA VAL A 205 -1.07 13.87 -29.12
C VAL A 205 -0.94 13.23 -27.74
N SER A 206 -0.82 14.11 -26.76
CA SER A 206 -1.02 13.90 -25.33
C SER A 206 -2.38 13.27 -25.04
N LEU A 207 -2.50 12.64 -23.87
CA LEU A 207 -3.73 12.23 -23.17
C LEU A 207 -4.13 10.75 -23.29
N CYS A 208 -3.82 9.96 -22.24
CA CYS A 208 -4.80 9.03 -21.68
C CYS A 208 -4.95 9.31 -20.18
N ILE A 209 -5.87 10.23 -19.85
CA ILE A 209 -6.73 10.06 -18.69
C ILE A 209 -7.82 9.11 -19.18
N TYR A 210 -7.72 7.81 -18.93
CA TYR A 210 -8.74 6.87 -19.37
C TYR A 210 -9.81 6.70 -18.28
N SER A 211 -10.96 7.34 -18.52
CA SER A 211 -12.25 6.88 -18.04
C SER A 211 -12.77 5.80 -19.00
N ASP A 212 -12.65 4.55 -18.56
CA ASP A 212 -13.48 3.37 -18.85
C ASP A 212 -13.41 2.63 -20.21
N SER A 213 -12.90 1.38 -20.19
CA SER A 213 -13.39 0.20 -20.95
C SER A 213 -12.47 -1.03 -20.79
N GLY A 214 -12.31 -1.54 -19.56
CA GLY A 214 -11.64 -2.82 -19.22
C GLY A 214 -10.82 -2.74 -17.92
N PRO A 215 -11.06 -3.59 -16.92
CA PRO A 215 -11.41 -3.19 -15.56
C PRO A 215 -10.25 -2.52 -14.83
N ALA A 216 -10.02 -1.24 -15.12
CA ALA A 216 -9.76 -0.26 -14.09
C ALA A 216 -11.13 0.11 -13.54
N THR A 217 -11.68 -0.75 -12.68
CA THR A 217 -12.89 -0.44 -11.93
C THR A 217 -12.65 0.91 -11.27
N PHE A 218 -13.55 1.87 -11.49
CA PHE A 218 -13.74 2.96 -10.53
C PHE A 218 -13.50 2.36 -9.14
N GLY A 219 -12.59 2.95 -8.37
CA GLY A 219 -12.43 2.54 -6.97
C GLY A 219 -13.82 2.46 -6.36
N PRO A 220 -14.10 1.49 -5.48
CA PRO A 220 -15.44 1.26 -4.98
C PRO A 220 -16.05 2.60 -4.57
N THR A 221 -17.32 2.85 -4.93
CA THR A 221 -18.08 3.92 -4.29
C THR A 221 -17.90 3.70 -2.79
N MET A 222 -17.23 4.62 -2.12
CA MET A 222 -16.87 4.47 -0.71
C MET A 222 -18.15 4.51 0.12
N SER A 223 -18.79 3.36 0.26
CA SER A 223 -19.89 3.18 1.20
C SER A 223 -19.25 3.04 2.58
N PRO A 224 -19.80 3.70 3.62
CA PRO A 224 -19.48 3.28 4.98
C PRO A 224 -19.80 1.78 5.06
N GLY A 225 -18.80 0.95 5.39
CA GLY A 225 -19.07 -0.39 5.89
C GLY A 225 -19.96 -0.30 7.14
N PRO A 226 -20.55 -1.41 7.60
CA PRO A 226 -21.34 -1.39 8.83
C PRO A 226 -20.49 -0.76 9.94
N ALA A 227 -20.99 0.34 10.51
CA ALA A 227 -20.32 1.01 11.61
C ALA A 227 -20.09 -0.03 12.71
N SER A 228 -18.87 -0.09 13.25
CA SER A 228 -18.66 -0.80 14.50
C SER A 228 -19.67 -0.24 15.51
N PRO A 229 -20.48 -1.10 16.15
CA PRO A 229 -21.41 -0.62 17.16
C PRO A 229 -20.60 0.12 18.23
N PRO A 230 -21.14 1.21 18.79
CA PRO A 230 -20.47 1.91 19.89
C PRO A 230 -20.12 0.88 20.97
N PRO A 231 -18.97 0.99 21.64
CA PRO A 231 -18.68 0.14 22.78
C PRO A 231 -19.88 0.23 23.70
N SER A 232 -20.54 -0.91 23.92
CA SER A 232 -21.59 -1.02 24.90
C SER A 232 -21.04 -0.45 26.21
N PRO A 233 -21.80 0.34 26.97
CA PRO A 233 -21.38 0.75 28.30
C PRO A 233 -21.30 -0.53 29.13
N SER A 234 -20.13 -1.16 29.13
CA SER A 234 -19.78 -2.22 30.05
C SER A 234 -19.88 -1.57 31.41
N SER A 235 -20.94 -1.95 32.11
CA SER A 235 -21.10 -1.89 33.55
C SER A 235 -19.76 -1.67 34.26
N ALA A 236 -19.52 -0.43 34.67
CA ALA A 236 -18.87 -0.21 35.95
C ALA A 236 -19.54 -1.14 36.96
N TYR A 237 -18.77 -1.65 37.93
CA TYR A 237 -19.14 -2.69 38.91
C TYR A 237 -18.89 -4.15 38.47
N GLY A 238 -17.69 -4.41 37.93
CA GLY A 238 -17.03 -5.69 38.12
C GLY A 238 -16.24 -5.69 39.44
N LEU A 239 -16.92 -5.75 40.59
CA LEU A 239 -16.23 -6.03 41.85
C LEU A 239 -15.77 -7.49 41.84
N SER A 240 -14.45 -7.68 41.80
CA SER A 240 -13.83 -8.98 42.04
C SER A 240 -14.28 -9.53 43.41
N PRO A 241 -14.85 -10.75 43.49
CA PRO A 241 -15.23 -11.37 44.77
C PRO A 241 -14.03 -11.61 45.71
N SER A 242 -12.80 -11.48 45.22
CA SER A 242 -11.58 -11.74 45.98
C SER A 242 -11.11 -10.59 46.87
N LEU A 243 -11.70 -9.39 46.75
CA LEU A 243 -11.34 -8.22 47.56
C LEU A 243 -12.26 -8.00 48.79
N LEU A 244 -13.38 -8.70 48.88
CA LEU A 244 -14.32 -8.58 50.00
C LEU A 244 -13.88 -9.31 51.29
N PHE A 245 -12.89 -10.20 51.21
CA PHE A 245 -12.35 -10.88 52.40
C PHE A 245 -11.22 -10.13 53.10
N PHE A 246 -10.62 -9.10 52.49
CA PHE A 246 -9.49 -8.37 53.09
C PHE A 246 -9.89 -7.13 53.90
N CYS A 247 -11.10 -6.60 53.74
CA CYS A 247 -11.53 -5.40 54.48
C CYS A 247 -12.29 -5.66 55.80
N MET A 248 -12.71 -6.90 56.09
CA MET A 248 -13.44 -7.19 57.34
C MET A 248 -12.56 -7.63 58.52
N SER A 249 -11.25 -7.83 58.34
CA SER A 249 -10.34 -8.21 59.43
C SER A 249 -9.60 -7.03 60.09
N LEU A 250 -9.83 -5.79 59.67
CA LEU A 250 -9.11 -4.61 60.20
C LEU A 250 -9.98 -3.67 61.07
N VAL A 251 -11.24 -4.02 61.35
CA VAL A 251 -12.15 -3.19 62.17
C VAL A 251 -12.45 -3.81 63.54
N ALA A 252 -11.87 -4.96 63.89
CA ALA A 252 -12.10 -5.62 65.18
C ALA A 252 -10.91 -5.53 66.16
N LEU A 253 -10.10 -4.45 66.11
CA LEU A 253 -9.03 -4.23 67.09
C LEU A 253 -8.94 -2.76 67.53
N LYS A 254 -10.03 -2.28 68.15
CA LYS A 254 -10.01 -1.17 69.11
C LYS A 254 -11.36 -1.18 69.80
N PHE A 255 -11.44 -1.83 70.96
CA PHE A 255 -12.30 -1.51 72.12
C PHE A 255 -12.19 -2.67 73.12
N TYR A 256 -11.03 -2.77 73.78
CA TYR A 256 -10.87 -2.88 75.24
C TYR A 256 -9.39 -2.74 75.59
#